data_AF-V8AM51-F1
#
_entry.id   AF-V8AM51-F1
#
_cell.length_a   1.000
_cell.length_b   1.000
_cell.length_c   1.000
_cell.angle_alpha   90.00
_cell.angle_beta   90.00
_cell.angle_gamma   90.00
#
_symmetry.space_group_name_H-M   'P 1'
#
loop_
_entity.id
_entity.type
_entity.pdbx_description
1 polymer ?
#
loop_
_entity_poly.entity_id
_entity_poly.type
_entity_poly.pdbx_seq_one_letter_code
_entity_poly.pdbx_strand_id
1 'polypeptide(L)' 'MKQRKVAKAHGAKILTLTVTEQSPLVRLADVSLIGYKSSLEVNYFDLDVHSRLPLYILVRVLFDAYSIYKKQ' A
#
# COMPACT_ATOMS: atom_id res chain seq x y z
N MET A 1 5.59 -6.42 -13.59
CA MET A 1 6.99 -6.96 -13.58
C MET A 1 8.00 -6.05 -14.26
N LYS A 2 7.73 -5.46 -15.43
CA LYS A 2 8.67 -4.53 -16.12
C LYS A 2 9.13 -3.38 -15.23
N GLN A 3 8.20 -2.70 -14.56
CA GLN A 3 8.53 -1.57 -13.66
C GLN A 3 9.40 -1.97 -12.46
N ARG A 4 9.20 -3.16 -11.87
CA ARG A 4 10.09 -3.67 -10.82
C ARG A 4 11.52 -3.82 -11.33
N LYS A 5 11.70 -4.44 -12.50
CA LYS A 5 13.05 -4.69 -13.05
C LYS A 5 13.79 -3.37 -13.26
N VAL A 6 13.09 -2.37 -13.81
CA VAL A 6 13.65 -1.02 -14.00
C VAL A 6 13.99 -0.38 -12.64
N ALA A 7 13.08 -0.40 -11.67
CA ALA A 7 13.32 0.17 -10.34
C ALA A 7 14.52 -0.48 -9.64
N LYS A 8 14.59 -1.82 -9.64
CA LYS A 8 15.71 -2.55 -9.03
C LYS A 8 17.04 -2.33 -9.76
N ALA A 9 17.03 -2.18 -11.09
CA ALA A 9 18.23 -1.85 -11.85
C ALA A 9 18.83 -0.49 -11.45
N HIS A 10 18.01 0.43 -10.93
CA HIS A 10 18.45 1.72 -10.40
C HIS A 10 18.65 1.73 -8.87
N GLY A 11 18.71 0.55 -8.23
CA GLY A 11 18.92 0.44 -6.78
C GLY A 11 17.74 0.90 -5.92
N ALA A 12 16.57 1.16 -6.50
CA ALA A 12 15.40 1.62 -5.74
C ALA A 12 14.82 0.51 -4.85
N LYS A 13 14.42 0.89 -3.63
CA LYS A 13 13.60 0.06 -2.75
C LYS A 13 12.13 0.18 -3.16
N ILE A 14 11.43 -0.94 -3.18
CA ILE A 14 10.01 -1.01 -3.57
C ILE A 14 9.15 -1.17 -2.32
N LEU A 15 8.34 -0.15 -2.04
CA LEU A 15 7.29 -0.17 -1.02
C LEU A 15 5.93 -0.35 -1.70
N THR A 16 5.14 -1.33 -1.26
CA THR A 16 3.77 -1.55 -1.75
C THR A 16 2.76 -1.24 -0.66
N LEU A 17 1.68 -0.53 -1.00
CA LEU A 17 0.49 -0.36 -0.16
C LEU A 17 -0.66 -1.08 -0.87
N THR A 18 -1.33 -2.00 -0.18
CA THR A 18 -2.42 -2.80 -0.77
C THR A 18 -3.40 -3.23 0.31
N VAL A 19 -4.59 -3.69 -0.07
CA VAL A 19 -5.52 -4.40 0.81
C VAL A 19 -5.58 -5.91 0.51
N THR A 20 -4.68 -6.39 -0.34
CA THR A 20 -4.62 -7.79 -0.78
C THR A 20 -3.26 -8.39 -0.46
N GLU A 21 -3.23 -9.26 0.56
CA GLU A 21 -2.01 -9.93 1.01
C GLU A 21 -1.41 -10.86 -0.05
N GLN A 22 -2.26 -11.59 -0.76
CA GLN A 22 -1.85 -12.64 -1.68
C GLN A 22 -1.79 -12.12 -3.13
N SER A 23 -1.00 -11.08 -3.37
CA SER A 23 -0.85 -10.49 -4.70
C SER A 23 0.58 -10.62 -5.26
N PRO A 24 0.75 -10.64 -6.60
CA PRO A 24 2.07 -10.52 -7.20
C PRO A 24 2.81 -9.26 -6.74
N LEU A 25 2.11 -8.14 -6.47
CA LEU A 25 2.75 -6.90 -6.02
C LEU A 25 3.45 -7.08 -4.67
N VAL A 26 2.79 -7.71 -3.71
CA VAL A 26 3.35 -8.00 -2.37
C VAL A 26 4.62 -8.84 -2.49
N ARG A 27 4.61 -9.90 -3.30
CA ARG A 27 5.80 -10.75 -3.55
C ARG A 27 6.94 -10.01 -4.24
N LEU A 28 6.62 -8.93 -4.95
CA LEU A 28 7.59 -8.18 -5.72
C LEU A 28 8.21 -7.00 -4.97
N ALA A 29 7.60 -6.57 -3.87
CA ALA A 29 8.06 -5.48 -3.03
C ALA A 29 9.19 -5.90 -2.08
N ASP A 30 9.98 -4.94 -1.63
CA ASP A 30 10.94 -5.14 -0.54
C ASP A 30 10.26 -4.97 0.83
N VAL A 31 9.23 -4.10 0.90
CA VAL A 31 8.35 -3.93 2.06
C VAL A 31 6.91 -3.80 1.56
N SER A 32 5.96 -4.42 2.27
CA SER A 32 4.53 -4.28 2.00
C SER A 32 3.79 -3.81 3.24
N LEU A 33 2.98 -2.76 3.09
CA LEU A 33 1.99 -2.33 4.07
C LEU A 33 0.61 -2.79 3.60
N ILE A 34 -0.05 -3.57 4.43
CA ILE A 34 -1.30 -4.24 4.06
C ILE A 34 -2.42 -3.65 4.90
N GLY A 35 -3.34 -2.98 4.24
CA GLY A 35 -4.54 -2.41 4.84
C GLY A 35 -5.59 -3.50 5.03
N TYR A 36 -6.27 -3.48 6.17
CA TYR A 36 -7.37 -4.39 6.43
C TYR A 36 -8.61 -3.96 5.62
N LYS A 37 -9.11 -4.84 4.77
CA LYS A 37 -10.41 -4.69 4.09
C LYS A 37 -11.40 -5.61 4.78
N SER A 38 -12.42 -5.02 5.40
CA SER A 38 -13.44 -5.77 6.13
C SER A 38 -14.27 -6.64 5.19
N SER A 39 -14.51 -7.89 5.59
CA SER A 39 -15.44 -8.79 4.90
C SER A 39 -16.90 -8.53 5.24
N LEU A 40 -17.17 -7.72 6.27
CA LEU A 40 -18.51 -7.39 6.76
C LEU A 40 -19.10 -6.14 6.10
N GLU A 41 -18.35 -5.46 5.24
CA GLU A 41 -18.84 -4.27 4.56
C GLU A 41 -19.90 -4.62 3.51
N VAL A 42 -21.11 -4.11 3.74
CA VAL A 42 -22.24 -4.29 2.84
C VAL A 42 -22.01 -3.41 1.61
N ASN A 43 -21.91 -4.04 0.43
CA ASN A 43 -21.81 -3.34 -0.85
C ASN A 43 -23.10 -2.53 -1.11
N TYR A 44 -23.10 -1.27 -0.70
CA TYR A 44 -24.14 -0.30 -1.08
C TYR A 44 -23.83 0.42 -2.41
N PHE A 45 -22.60 0.27 -2.92
CA PHE A 45 -22.14 0.87 -4.16
C PHE A 45 -21.43 -0.19 -5.02
N ASP A 46 -21.76 -0.27 -6.31
CA ASP A 46 -21.12 -1.16 -7.30
C ASP A 46 -19.67 -0.76 -7.65
N LEU A 47 -19.11 0.24 -6.96
CA LEU A 47 -17.75 0.72 -7.15
C LEU A 47 -16.90 0.24 -5.98
N ASP A 48 -15.73 -0.35 -6.28
CA ASP A 48 -14.75 -0.83 -5.28
C ASP A 48 -14.08 0.35 -4.54
N VAL A 49 -14.87 0.99 -3.66
CA VAL A 49 -14.44 2.11 -2.81
C VAL A 49 -13.82 1.64 -1.50
N HIS A 50 -14.01 0.37 -1.14
CA HIS A 50 -13.63 -0.20 0.16
C HIS A 50 -12.13 -0.35 0.34
N SER A 51 -11.36 -0.39 -0.75
CA SER A 51 -9.90 -0.33 -0.67
C SER A 51 -9.39 1.08 -0.37
N ARG A 52 -10.16 2.12 -0.65
CA ARG A 52 -9.70 3.53 -0.56
C ARG A 52 -9.46 3.95 0.87
N LEU A 53 -10.38 3.65 1.79
CA LEU A 53 -10.25 4.08 3.18
C LEU A 53 -9.03 3.43 3.87
N PRO A 54 -8.84 2.10 3.83
CA PRO A 54 -7.64 1.47 4.39
C PRO A 54 -6.34 1.99 3.77
N LEU A 55 -6.31 2.18 2.44
CA LEU A 55 -5.14 2.73 1.75
C LEU A 55 -4.86 4.18 2.16
N TYR A 56 -5.90 5.01 2.32
CA TYR A 56 -5.77 6.40 2.77
C TYR A 56 -5.21 6.47 4.19
N ILE A 57 -5.68 5.61 5.09
CA ILE A 57 -5.15 5.51 6.45
C ILE A 57 -3.66 5.15 6.43
N LEU A 58 -3.27 4.14 5.65
CA LEU A 58 -1.85 3.76 5.53
C LEU A 58 -0.97 4.90 5.03
N VAL A 59 -1.42 5.61 3.99
CA VAL A 59 -0.71 6.79 3.47
C VAL A 59 -0.59 7.85 4.55
N ARG A 60 -1.70 8.17 5.25
CA ARG A 60 -1.68 9.23 6.26
C ARG A 60 -0.72 8.92 7.41
N VAL A 61 -0.75 7.70 7.93
CA VAL A 61 0.17 7.24 8.98
C VAL A 61 1.63 7.35 8.53
N LEU A 62 1.93 6.93 7.29
CA LEU A 62 3.29 7.01 6.74
C LEU A 62 3.78 8.45 6.64
N PHE A 63 2.95 9.36 6.13
CA PHE A 63 3.28 10.78 6.01
C PHE A 63 3.46 11.44 7.38
N ASP A 64 2.59 11.15 8.34
CA ASP A 64 2.69 11.70 9.69
C ASP A 64 3.95 11.20 10.39
N ALA A 65 4.25 9.90 10.31
CA ALA A 65 5.47 9.32 10.87
C ALA A 65 6.73 9.95 10.25
N TYR A 66 6.76 10.13 8.93
CA TYR A 66 7.86 10.81 8.25
C TYR A 66 7.99 12.28 8.67
N SER A 67 6.87 13.00 8.82
CA SER A 67 6.89 14.38 9.28
C SER A 67 7.42 14.50 10.71
N ILE A 68 7.12 13.55 11.60
CA ILE A 68 7.66 13.50 12.95
C ILE A 68 9.16 13.23 12.91
N TYR A 69 9.58 12.22 12.13
CA TYR A 69 10.99 11.87 11.95
C TYR A 69 11.82 13.05 11.42
N LYS A 70 11.28 13.84 10.48
CA LYS A 70 11.97 15.02 9.90
C LYS A 70 12.02 16.25 10.81
N LYS A 71 11.17 16.32 11.83
CA LYS A 71 11.17 17.42 12.82
C LYS A 71 12.16 17.18 13.97
N GLN A 72 12.73 15.98 14.05
CA GLN A 72 13.88 15.64 14.90
C GLN A 72 15.17 15.91 14.13
#